data_AF-A0A1Q6ETV0-F1
#
_entry.id   AF-A0A1Q6ETV0-F1
#
_cell.length_a   1.000
_cell.length_b   1.000
_cell.length_c   1.000
_cell.angle_alpha   90.00
_cell.angle_beta   90.00
_cell.angle_gamma   90.00
#
_symmetry.space_group_name_H-M   'P 1'
#
loop_
_entity.id
_entity.type
_entity.pdbx_description
1 polymer ?
#
loop_
_entity_poly.entity_id
_entity_poly.type
_entity_poly.pdbx_seq_one_letter_code
_entity_poly.pdbx_strand_id
1 'polypeptide(L)'
;MNKNEAIEYLQSRYLAVGSRVNPSKEECERHNEVVDMAIKALEEVQQYRAIGTPEECQKSVEICKSMIERNITPENMEEYMKFEDECVKDGFTFNSLLEAREKQTAKKIEIFNGQASCPNCKYLFGGMDVIKKLIIWDMPYCKNCGQKLDWSDEE
;
A
#
# COMPACT_ATOMS: atom_id res chain seq x y z
N MET A 1 28.63 20.06 -18.34
CA MET A 1 29.45 19.39 -17.33
C MET A 1 28.57 18.50 -16.48
N ASN A 2 28.66 17.19 -16.63
CA ASN A 2 28.00 16.21 -15.77
C ASN A 2 28.82 15.96 -14.49
N LYS A 3 28.29 15.20 -13.53
CA LYS A 3 28.96 14.98 -12.25
C LYS A 3 30.27 14.19 -12.37
N ASN A 4 30.35 13.23 -13.29
CA ASN A 4 31.60 12.48 -13.54
C ASN A 4 32.66 13.40 -14.14
N GLU A 5 32.29 14.23 -15.12
CA GLU A 5 33.17 15.24 -15.70
C GLU A 5 33.67 16.24 -14.63
N ALA A 6 32.82 16.59 -13.66
CA ALA A 6 33.22 17.45 -12.55
C ALA A 6 34.20 16.76 -11.58
N ILE A 7 34.00 15.48 -11.27
CA ILE A 7 34.91 14.68 -10.44
C ILE A 7 36.26 14.53 -11.16
N GLU A 8 36.29 14.16 -12.44
CA GLU A 8 37.52 14.06 -13.24
C GLU A 8 38.29 15.39 -13.26
N TYR A 9 37.57 16.50 -13.44
CA TYR A 9 38.18 17.83 -13.39
C TYR A 9 38.78 18.11 -12.00
N LEU A 10 38.06 17.83 -10.92
CA LEU A 10 38.57 18.01 -9.56
C LEU A 10 39.81 17.14 -9.28
N GLN A 11 39.80 15.88 -9.72
CA GLN A 11 40.95 14.98 -9.63
C GLN A 11 42.17 15.52 -10.40
N SER A 12 41.97 16.21 -11.52
CA SER A 12 43.06 16.86 -12.25
C SER A 12 43.67 18.07 -11.53
N ARG A 13 43.01 18.59 -10.48
CA ARG A 13 43.46 19.76 -9.72
C ARG A 13 44.32 19.42 -8.51
N TYR A 14 44.64 18.15 -8.24
CA TYR A 14 45.53 17.80 -7.12
C TYR A 14 46.91 18.40 -7.30
N LEU A 15 47.44 18.96 -6.21
CA LEU A 15 48.79 19.52 -6.16
C LEU A 15 49.76 18.46 -5.61
N ALA A 16 50.87 18.28 -6.30
CA ALA A 16 51.99 17.48 -5.81
C ALA A 16 52.67 18.19 -4.63
N VAL A 17 52.54 17.61 -3.44
CA VAL A 17 53.12 18.15 -2.20
C VAL A 17 54.65 18.13 -2.28
N GLY A 18 55.29 19.25 -1.92
CA GLY A 18 56.76 19.38 -1.95
C GLY A 18 57.36 19.70 -3.32
N SER A 19 56.53 19.94 -4.34
CA SER A 19 56.99 20.43 -5.64
C SER A 19 57.49 21.88 -5.55
N ARG A 20 58.60 22.20 -6.25
CA ARG A 20 59.17 23.55 -6.30
C ARG A 20 58.30 24.58 -7.02
N VAL A 21 57.36 24.12 -7.85
CA VAL A 21 56.44 24.97 -8.63
C VAL A 21 55.07 25.12 -7.98
N ASN A 22 54.82 24.43 -6.86
CA ASN A 22 53.57 24.51 -6.11
C ASN A 22 53.75 25.41 -4.87
N PRO A 23 52.63 25.86 -4.26
CA PRO A 23 52.65 26.59 -3.00
C PRO A 23 53.29 25.81 -1.84
N SER A 24 53.27 26.39 -0.64
CA SER A 24 53.81 25.72 0.55
C SER A 24 53.15 24.35 0.77
N LYS A 25 53.85 23.47 1.49
CA LYS A 25 53.33 22.13 1.84
C LYS A 25 51.93 22.22 2.47
N GLU A 26 51.78 23.10 3.45
CA GLU A 26 50.51 23.31 4.17
C GLU A 26 49.39 23.79 3.23
N GLU A 27 49.69 24.67 2.27
CA GLU A 27 48.70 25.14 1.29
C GLU A 27 48.28 24.04 0.30
N CYS A 28 49.23 23.20 -0.14
CA CYS A 28 48.94 22.07 -1.00
C CYS A 28 48.05 21.03 -0.31
N GLU A 29 48.35 20.73 0.95
CA GLU A 29 47.57 19.79 1.77
C GLU A 29 46.14 20.32 1.96
N ARG A 30 45.97 21.58 2.39
CA ARG A 30 44.64 22.20 2.50
C ARG A 30 43.87 22.21 1.18
N HIS A 31 44.53 22.50 0.06
CA HIS A 31 43.88 22.48 -1.25
C HIS A 31 43.39 21.08 -1.61
N ASN A 32 44.24 20.06 -1.45
CA ASN A 32 43.87 18.68 -1.74
C ASN A 32 42.73 18.20 -0.82
N GLU A 33 42.73 18.58 0.46
CA GLU A 33 41.62 18.29 1.39
C GLU A 33 40.28 18.89 0.93
N VAL A 34 40.30 20.12 0.41
CA VAL A 34 39.09 20.75 -0.17
C VAL A 34 38.62 20.00 -1.41
N VAL A 35 39.56 19.54 -2.25
CA VAL A 35 39.26 18.73 -3.44
C VAL A 35 38.67 17.38 -3.04
N ASP A 36 39.27 16.67 -2.08
CA ASP A 36 38.77 15.42 -1.50
C ASP A 36 37.33 15.59 -0.99
N MET A 37 37.08 16.66 -0.22
CA MET A 37 35.76 16.95 0.33
C MET A 37 34.72 17.19 -0.79
N ALA A 38 35.09 17.94 -1.83
CA ALA A 38 34.21 18.21 -2.96
C ALA A 38 33.88 16.95 -3.76
N ILE A 39 34.88 16.10 -4.03
CA ILE A 39 34.70 14.80 -4.70
C ILE A 39 33.77 13.92 -3.88
N LYS A 40 34.05 13.76 -2.58
CA LYS A 40 33.24 12.93 -1.67
C LYS A 40 31.78 13.39 -1.64
N ALA A 41 31.53 14.70 -1.58
CA ALA A 41 30.18 15.24 -1.62
C ALA A 41 29.46 14.93 -2.96
N LEU A 42 30.17 15.01 -4.09
CA LEU A 42 29.59 14.68 -5.39
C LEU A 42 29.26 13.19 -5.51
N GLU A 43 30.15 12.32 -5.05
CA GLU A 43 29.96 10.87 -5.01
C GLU A 43 28.78 10.48 -4.11
N GLU A 44 28.65 11.06 -2.93
CA GLU A 44 27.53 10.83 -2.02
C GLU A 44 26.19 11.21 -2.68
N VAL A 45 26.12 12.37 -3.33
CA VAL A 45 24.89 12.76 -4.06
C VAL A 45 24.65 11.85 -5.28
N GLN A 46 25.67 11.24 -5.88
CA GLN A 46 25.47 10.22 -6.92
C GLN A 46 24.87 8.94 -6.36
N GLN A 47 25.34 8.49 -5.19
CA GLN A 47 24.79 7.32 -4.51
C GLN A 47 23.29 7.51 -4.19
N TYR A 48 22.89 8.66 -3.64
CA TYR A 48 21.48 8.94 -3.40
C TYR A 48 20.66 8.97 -4.69
N ARG A 49 21.18 9.59 -5.77
CA ARG A 49 20.49 9.63 -7.07
C ARG A 49 20.39 8.28 -7.76
N ALA A 50 21.26 7.34 -7.45
CA ALA A 50 21.18 5.97 -7.94
C ALA A 50 20.03 5.18 -7.27
N ILE A 51 19.65 5.57 -6.05
CA ILE A 51 18.51 4.98 -5.32
C ILE A 51 17.19 5.59 -5.80
N GLY A 52 17.16 6.90 -6.05
CA GLY A 52 15.98 7.59 -6.57
C GLY A 52 16.14 9.10 -6.68
N THR A 53 15.12 9.73 -7.22
CA THR A 53 15.02 11.19 -7.35
C THR A 53 14.50 11.83 -6.05
N PRO A 54 14.83 13.10 -5.78
CA PRO A 54 14.24 13.84 -4.67
C PRO A 54 12.70 13.85 -4.70
N GLU A 55 12.11 13.90 -5.90
CA GLU A 55 10.66 13.86 -6.10
C GLU A 55 10.05 12.52 -5.70
N GLU A 56 10.70 11.39 -6.03
CA GLU A 56 10.28 10.05 -5.59
C GLU A 56 10.39 9.92 -4.06
N CYS A 57 11.48 10.43 -3.48
CA CYS A 57 11.68 10.46 -2.03
C CYS A 57 10.57 11.25 -1.32
N GLN A 58 10.22 12.44 -1.83
CA GLN A 58 9.13 13.25 -1.27
C GLN A 58 7.80 12.50 -1.28
N LYS A 59 7.45 11.87 -2.40
CA LYS A 59 6.23 11.05 -2.51
C LYS A 59 6.23 9.89 -1.52
N SER A 60 7.37 9.19 -1.38
CA SER A 60 7.50 8.10 -0.40
C SER A 60 7.33 8.61 1.03
N VAL A 61 7.89 9.77 1.36
CA VAL A 61 7.74 10.38 2.69
C VAL A 61 6.29 10.77 2.98
N GLU A 62 5.55 11.28 2.01
CA GLU A 62 4.12 11.58 2.16
C GLU A 62 3.30 10.32 2.47
N ILE A 63 3.58 9.21 1.78
CA ILE A 63 2.95 7.92 2.06
C ILE A 63 3.28 7.47 3.48
N CYS A 64 4.56 7.47 3.87
CA CYS A 64 4.98 7.08 5.23
C CYS A 64 4.33 7.95 6.32
N LYS A 65 4.18 9.27 6.10
CA LYS A 65 3.45 10.14 7.02
C LYS A 65 2.00 9.71 7.17
N SER A 66 1.32 9.43 6.05
CA SER A 66 -0.07 8.95 6.07
C SER A 66 -0.22 7.60 6.79
N MET A 67 0.79 6.73 6.71
CA MET A 67 0.83 5.46 7.45
C MET A 67 0.99 5.69 8.95
N ILE A 68 1.90 6.58 9.36
CA ILE A 68 2.11 6.96 10.76
C ILE A 68 0.83 7.56 11.36
N GLU A 69 0.15 8.45 10.64
CA GLU A 69 -1.13 9.04 11.07
C GLU A 69 -2.22 7.98 11.32
N ARG A 70 -2.14 6.85 10.62
CA ARG A 70 -3.05 5.70 10.79
C ARG A 70 -2.54 4.66 11.78
N ASN A 71 -1.43 4.92 12.47
CA ASN A 71 -0.72 3.97 13.33
C ASN A 71 -0.35 2.64 12.63
N ILE A 72 -0.08 2.69 11.32
CA ILE A 72 0.37 1.52 10.56
C ILE A 72 1.88 1.38 10.74
N THR A 73 2.32 0.25 11.29
CA THR A 73 3.75 -0.08 11.40
C THR A 73 4.25 -0.84 10.17
N PRO A 74 5.57 -0.95 9.96
CA PRO A 74 6.13 -1.82 8.92
C PRO A 74 5.63 -3.28 9.03
N GLU A 75 5.46 -3.79 10.25
CA GLU A 75 4.92 -5.13 10.49
C GLU A 75 3.47 -5.27 10.01
N ASN A 76 2.63 -4.23 10.20
CA ASN A 76 1.28 -4.23 9.63
C ASN A 76 1.32 -4.30 8.10
N MET A 77 2.27 -3.64 7.44
CA MET A 77 2.41 -3.71 5.98
C MET A 77 2.83 -5.10 5.51
N GLU A 78 3.77 -5.76 6.20
CA GLU A 78 4.12 -7.14 5.89
C GLU A 78 2.92 -8.08 6.01
N GLU A 79 2.07 -7.87 7.00
CA GLU A 79 0.83 -8.62 7.17
C GLU A 79 -0.17 -8.35 6.03
N TYR A 80 -0.35 -7.08 5.64
CA TYR A 80 -1.19 -6.71 4.51
C TYR A 80 -0.71 -7.34 3.19
N MET A 81 0.61 -7.36 2.94
CA MET A 81 1.19 -8.00 1.75
C MET A 81 0.92 -9.50 1.73
N LYS A 82 1.10 -10.19 2.87
CA LYS A 82 0.78 -11.63 2.99
C LYS A 82 -0.70 -11.92 2.73
N PHE A 83 -1.59 -11.10 3.31
CA PHE A 83 -3.03 -11.21 3.08
C PHE A 83 -3.41 -11.00 1.61
N GLU A 84 -2.83 -9.99 0.96
CA GLU A 84 -3.06 -9.73 -0.46
C GLU A 84 -2.56 -10.88 -1.34
N ASP A 85 -1.35 -11.38 -1.10
CA ASP A 85 -0.78 -12.51 -1.82
C ASP A 85 -1.64 -13.78 -1.69
N GLU A 86 -2.13 -14.07 -0.48
CA GLU A 86 -3.02 -15.21 -0.21
C GLU A 86 -4.37 -15.05 -0.93
N CYS A 87 -4.97 -13.86 -0.87
CA CYS A 87 -6.21 -13.56 -1.58
C CYS A 87 -6.04 -13.74 -3.10
N VAL A 88 -4.99 -13.17 -3.67
CA VAL A 88 -4.72 -13.22 -5.12
C VAL A 88 -4.44 -14.66 -5.55
N LYS A 89 -3.68 -15.42 -4.76
CA LYS A 89 -3.40 -16.85 -5.02
C LYS A 89 -4.66 -17.68 -5.14
N ASP A 90 -5.66 -17.41 -4.30
CA ASP A 90 -6.95 -18.10 -4.32
C ASP A 90 -7.98 -17.46 -5.29
N GLY A 91 -7.56 -16.46 -6.08
CA GLY A 91 -8.39 -15.82 -7.09
C GLY A 91 -9.40 -14.80 -6.54
N PHE A 92 -9.25 -14.39 -5.27
CA PHE A 92 -10.05 -13.31 -4.71
C PHE A 92 -9.62 -11.96 -5.29
N THR A 93 -10.62 -11.13 -5.56
CA THR A 93 -10.45 -9.72 -5.89
C THR A 93 -11.00 -8.86 -4.76
N PHE A 94 -10.54 -7.61 -4.65
CA PHE A 94 -11.09 -6.66 -3.68
C PHE A 94 -12.62 -6.55 -3.77
N ASN A 95 -13.18 -6.48 -4.98
CA ASN A 95 -14.64 -6.44 -5.18
C ASN A 95 -15.32 -7.71 -4.66
N SER A 96 -14.74 -8.89 -4.91
CA SER A 96 -15.31 -10.15 -4.40
C SER A 96 -15.34 -10.21 -2.87
N LEU A 97 -14.32 -9.64 -2.20
CA LEU A 97 -14.27 -9.54 -0.74
C LEU A 97 -15.33 -8.58 -0.21
N LEU A 98 -15.55 -7.44 -0.89
CA LEU A 98 -16.62 -6.51 -0.55
C LEU A 98 -18.01 -7.16 -0.70
N GLU A 99 -18.26 -7.86 -1.81
CA GLU A 99 -19.51 -8.58 -2.03
C GLU A 99 -19.74 -9.68 -0.98
N ALA A 100 -18.69 -10.44 -0.63
CA ALA A 100 -18.77 -11.46 0.40
C ALA A 100 -19.09 -10.83 1.77
N ARG A 101 -18.45 -9.71 2.12
CA ARG A 101 -18.74 -8.95 3.34
C ARG A 101 -20.18 -8.45 3.36
N GLU A 102 -20.67 -7.87 2.26
CA GLU A 102 -22.05 -7.39 2.16
C GLU A 102 -23.09 -8.50 2.30
N LYS A 103 -22.79 -9.70 1.78
CA LYS A 103 -23.64 -10.89 1.98
C LYS A 103 -23.68 -11.31 3.45
N GLN A 104 -22.66 -11.03 4.26
CA GLN A 104 -22.67 -11.32 5.69
C GLN A 104 -23.45 -10.29 6.53
N THR A 105 -23.72 -9.09 5.99
CA THR A 105 -24.61 -8.12 6.61
C THR A 105 -26.06 -8.58 6.44
N ALA A 106 -26.77 -8.81 7.54
CA ALA A 106 -28.16 -9.26 7.47
C ALA A 106 -29.04 -8.21 6.78
N LYS A 107 -29.88 -8.66 5.84
CA LYS A 107 -30.86 -7.80 5.15
C LYS A 107 -32.25 -8.38 5.38
N LYS A 108 -33.20 -7.49 5.70
CA LYS A 108 -34.61 -7.86 5.89
C LYS A 108 -35.15 -8.50 4.62
N ILE A 109 -35.87 -9.61 4.77
CA ILE A 109 -36.53 -10.26 3.65
C ILE A 109 -37.52 -9.31 2.97
N GLU A 110 -37.76 -9.51 1.69
CA GLU A 110 -38.78 -8.76 0.96
C GLU A 110 -40.07 -9.56 0.88
N ILE A 111 -41.20 -8.91 1.18
CA ILE A 111 -42.53 -9.52 1.09
C ILE A 111 -43.34 -8.74 0.05
N PHE A 112 -43.78 -9.44 -1.01
CA PHE A 112 -44.64 -8.86 -2.04
C PHE A 112 -45.80 -9.80 -2.32
N ASN A 113 -47.04 -9.29 -2.26
CA ASN A 113 -48.27 -10.09 -2.38
C ASN A 113 -48.26 -11.34 -1.47
N GLY A 114 -47.75 -11.20 -0.24
CA GLY A 114 -47.63 -12.29 0.72
C GLY A 114 -46.53 -13.31 0.43
N GLN A 115 -45.75 -13.14 -0.63
CA GLN A 115 -44.62 -14.00 -0.95
C GLN A 115 -43.31 -13.41 -0.44
N ALA A 116 -42.55 -14.19 0.33
CA ALA A 116 -41.23 -13.83 0.82
C ALA A 116 -40.15 -14.14 -0.22
N SER A 117 -39.16 -13.25 -0.36
CA SER A 117 -38.06 -13.38 -1.30
C SER A 117 -36.74 -12.81 -0.76
N CYS A 118 -35.63 -13.23 -1.37
CA CYS A 118 -34.31 -12.74 -1.02
C CYS A 118 -34.15 -11.27 -1.43
N PRO A 119 -33.73 -10.37 -0.53
CA PRO A 119 -33.56 -8.95 -0.86
C PRO A 119 -32.45 -8.73 -1.91
N ASN A 120 -31.47 -9.64 -1.99
CA ASN A 120 -30.34 -9.52 -2.89
C ASN A 120 -30.61 -10.11 -4.29
N CYS A 121 -30.96 -11.40 -4.38
CA CYS A 121 -31.11 -12.09 -5.67
C CYS A 121 -32.56 -12.33 -6.10
N LYS A 122 -33.54 -11.86 -5.32
CA LYS A 122 -34.99 -12.00 -5.56
C LYS A 122 -35.49 -13.44 -5.67
N TYR A 123 -34.69 -14.41 -5.23
CA TYR A 123 -35.11 -15.81 -5.15
C TYR A 123 -36.33 -15.95 -4.22
N LEU A 124 -37.39 -16.59 -4.71
CA LEU A 124 -38.64 -16.77 -3.99
C LEU A 124 -38.51 -17.86 -2.93
N PHE A 125 -38.92 -17.57 -1.70
CA PHE A 125 -38.92 -18.53 -0.61
C PHE A 125 -40.26 -19.25 -0.44
N GLY A 126 -41.36 -18.58 -0.78
CA GLY A 126 -42.72 -19.09 -0.67
C GLY A 126 -43.68 -18.07 -0.04
N GLY A 127 -44.93 -18.49 0.16
CA GLY A 127 -45.94 -17.68 0.87
C GLY A 127 -45.60 -17.57 2.36
N MET A 128 -45.68 -16.36 2.91
CA MET A 128 -45.34 -16.10 4.31
C MET A 128 -46.30 -16.81 5.29
N ASP A 129 -47.55 -17.01 4.87
CA ASP A 129 -48.57 -17.76 5.59
C ASP A 129 -48.23 -19.24 5.75
N VAL A 130 -47.54 -19.83 4.77
CA VAL A 130 -47.02 -21.19 4.81
C VAL A 130 -45.74 -21.22 5.63
N ILE A 131 -44.83 -20.29 5.37
CA ILE A 131 -43.53 -20.19 6.04
C ILE A 131 -43.68 -20.09 7.56
N LYS A 132 -44.59 -19.24 8.05
CA LYS A 132 -44.87 -19.07 9.49
C LYS A 132 -45.42 -20.33 10.17
N LYS A 133 -46.01 -21.27 9.40
CA LYS A 133 -46.57 -22.53 9.92
C LYS A 133 -45.55 -23.67 9.91
N LEU A 134 -44.37 -23.49 9.31
CA LEU A 134 -43.35 -24.52 9.26
C LEU A 134 -42.63 -24.62 10.60
N ILE A 135 -42.62 -25.82 11.16
CA ILE A 135 -41.99 -26.14 12.46
C ILE A 135 -40.46 -25.94 12.42
N ILE A 136 -39.85 -26.00 11.23
CA ILE A 136 -38.39 -25.97 11.02
C ILE A 136 -38.03 -24.92 9.95
N TRP A 137 -38.51 -23.68 10.10
CA TRP A 137 -38.08 -22.58 9.22
C TRP A 137 -36.93 -21.79 9.84
N ASP A 138 -35.72 -22.32 9.73
CA ASP A 138 -34.49 -21.62 10.08
C ASP A 138 -33.60 -21.52 8.83
N MET A 139 -33.69 -20.40 8.13
CA MET A 139 -32.91 -20.12 6.92
C MET A 139 -32.12 -18.82 7.09
N PRO A 140 -31.03 -18.83 7.89
CA PRO A 140 -30.27 -17.61 8.19
C PRO A 140 -29.57 -17.03 6.96
N TYR A 141 -29.41 -17.82 5.88
CA TYR A 141 -28.82 -17.39 4.62
C TYR A 141 -29.66 -17.85 3.43
N CYS A 142 -29.75 -17.01 2.40
CA CYS A 142 -30.36 -17.36 1.13
C CYS A 142 -29.59 -18.51 0.47
N LYS A 143 -30.26 -19.65 0.23
CA LYS A 143 -29.65 -20.82 -0.44
C LYS A 143 -29.16 -20.56 -1.87
N ASN A 144 -29.69 -19.52 -2.54
CA ASN A 144 -29.32 -19.20 -3.91
C ASN A 144 -28.08 -18.29 -4.01
N CYS A 145 -27.93 -17.29 -3.12
CA CYS A 145 -26.85 -16.30 -3.25
C CYS A 145 -25.99 -16.10 -1.99
N GLY A 146 -26.30 -16.77 -0.89
CA GLY A 146 -25.56 -16.69 0.38
C GLY A 146 -25.83 -15.43 1.21
N GLN A 147 -26.73 -14.54 0.78
CA GLN A 147 -27.12 -13.35 1.57
C GLN A 147 -27.67 -13.77 2.93
N LYS A 148 -27.10 -13.23 4.01
CA LYS A 148 -27.63 -13.35 5.37
C LYS A 148 -28.99 -12.66 5.43
N LEU A 149 -29.98 -13.40 5.90
CA LEU A 149 -31.37 -12.97 5.93
C LEU A 149 -31.73 -12.57 7.35
N ASP A 150 -32.41 -11.43 7.45
CA ASP A 150 -33.06 -11.01 8.67
C ASP A 150 -34.56 -11.33 8.55
N TRP A 151 -34.98 -12.29 9.37
CA TRP A 151 -36.37 -12.76 9.50
C TRP A 151 -37.09 -12.12 10.69
N SER A 152 -36.50 -11.10 11.32
CA SER A 152 -37.23 -10.32 12.31
C SER A 152 -38.40 -9.61 11.61
N ASP A 153 -39.59 -10.13 11.85
CA ASP A 153 -40.80 -9.34 11.69
C ASP A 153 -40.79 -8.28 12.83
N GLU A 154 -41.16 -7.04 12.52
CA GLU A 154 -41.65 -6.12 13.56
C GLU A 154 -42.82 -6.85 14.21
N GLU A 155 -42.76 -7.07 15.53
CA GLU A 155 -43.84 -7.67 16.33
C GLU A 155 -45.24 -7.17 15.95
#